data_AF-A0A419RSP5-F1
#
_entry.id   AF-A0A419RSP5-F1
#
_cell.length_a   1.000
_cell.length_b   1.000
_cell.length_c   1.000
_cell.angle_alpha   90.00
_cell.angle_beta   90.00
_cell.angle_gamma   90.00
#
_symmetry.space_group_name_H-M   'P 1'
#
loop_
_entity.id
_entity.type
_entity.pdbx_description
1 polymer ?
#
loop_
_entity_poly.entity_id
_entity_poly.type
_entity_poly.pdbx_seq_one_letter_code
_entity_poly.pdbx_strand_id
1 'polypeptide(L)'
;MTTLLTIAPFLLIGIVIMNGFAAGVVAILYHWRGNANVSQRALFGSVVAGLASGTLLLGPFLSEGLIGAGGAGVGAFVIGFMFAAGLIVSLPGAFLMSRKIGDTRRVDTSTFD
;
A
#
# COMPACT_ATOMS: atom_id res chain seq x y z
N MET A 1 -27.77 -10.70 -3.78
CA MET A 1 -26.69 -11.71 -3.93
C MET A 1 -25.85 -11.51 -5.19
N THR A 2 -26.45 -11.16 -6.33
CA THR A 2 -25.75 -10.97 -7.61
C THR A 2 -24.69 -9.87 -7.59
N THR A 3 -24.96 -8.72 -6.97
CA THR A 3 -24.01 -7.58 -6.92
C THR A 3 -22.72 -7.89 -6.15
N LEU A 4 -22.81 -8.62 -5.03
CA LEU A 4 -21.64 -8.97 -4.21
C LEU A 4 -20.72 -9.94 -4.96
N LEU A 5 -21.29 -10.90 -5.69
CA LEU A 5 -20.55 -11.85 -6.54
C LEU A 5 -19.86 -11.16 -7.71
N THR A 6 -20.42 -10.06 -8.23
CA THR A 6 -19.79 -9.26 -9.29
C THR A 6 -18.66 -8.38 -8.78
N ILE A 7 -18.79 -7.81 -7.58
CA ILE A 7 -17.82 -6.86 -7.02
C ILE A 7 -16.64 -7.57 -6.34
N ALA A 8 -16.87 -8.74 -5.73
CA ALA A 8 -15.84 -9.47 -4.99
C ALA A 8 -14.55 -9.76 -5.78
N PRO A 9 -14.58 -10.17 -7.07
CA PRO A 9 -13.37 -10.38 -7.86
C PRO A 9 -12.53 -9.12 -8.02
N PHE A 10 -13.17 -7.97 -8.26
CA PHE A 10 -12.47 -6.68 -8.40
C PHE A 10 -11.83 -6.25 -7.08
N LEU A 11 -12.50 -6.49 -5.95
CA LEU A 11 -11.93 -6.25 -4.62
C LEU A 11 -10.71 -7.14 -4.36
N LEU A 12 -10.79 -8.43 -4.71
CA LEU A 12 -9.66 -9.36 -4.56
C LEU A 12 -8.47 -8.97 -5.43
N ILE A 13 -8.71 -8.57 -6.68
CA ILE A 13 -7.65 -8.08 -7.58
C ILE A 13 -7.01 -6.82 -7.01
N GLY A 14 -7.83 -5.87 -6.53
CA GLY A 14 -7.33 -4.66 -5.87
C GLY A 14 -6.45 -4.98 -4.66
N ILE A 15 -6.87 -5.92 -3.82
CA ILE A 15 -6.08 -6.39 -2.67
C ILE A 15 -4.74 -6.96 -3.11
N VAL A 16 -4.70 -7.78 -4.16
CA VAL A 16 -3.46 -8.38 -4.69
C VAL A 16 -2.52 -7.29 -5.22
N ILE A 17 -3.03 -6.35 -6.01
CA ILE A 17 -2.25 -5.23 -6.55
C ILE A 17 -1.65 -4.39 -5.42
N MET A 18 -2.45 -4.05 -4.41
CA MET A 18 -2.01 -3.25 -3.26
C MET A 18 -0.92 -3.96 -2.44
N ASN A 19 -1.04 -5.28 -2.24
CA ASN A 19 0.00 -6.07 -1.59
C ASN A 19 1.29 -6.14 -2.40
N GLY A 20 1.19 -6.34 -3.72
CA GLY A 20 2.33 -6.34 -4.63
C GLY A 20 3.04 -4.99 -4.66
N PHE A 21 2.29 -3.89 -4.72
CA PHE A 21 2.82 -2.53 -4.68
C PHE A 21 3.60 -2.28 -3.39
N ALA A 22 3.03 -2.59 -2.23
CA ALA A 22 3.72 -2.38 -0.96
C ALA A 22 4.97 -3.26 -0.80
N ALA A 23 4.95 -4.49 -1.32
CA ALA A 23 6.14 -5.34 -1.38
C ALA A 23 7.24 -4.71 -2.26
N GLY A 24 6.88 -4.13 -3.41
CA GLY A 24 7.80 -3.38 -4.27
C GLY A 24 8.42 -2.17 -3.57
N VAL A 25 7.61 -1.38 -2.86
CA VAL A 25 8.09 -0.24 -2.05
C VAL A 25 9.09 -0.72 -0.98
N VAL A 26 8.79 -1.82 -0.29
CA VAL A 26 9.70 -2.41 0.70
C VAL A 26 11.04 -2.82 0.07
N ALA A 27 11.02 -3.42 -1.12
CA ALA A 27 12.23 -3.82 -1.84
C ALA A 27 13.11 -2.61 -2.20
N ILE A 28 12.49 -1.52 -2.68
CA ILE A 28 13.16 -0.26 -2.98
C ILE A 28 13.76 0.35 -1.70
N LEU A 29 12.98 0.39 -0.61
CA LEU A 29 13.43 0.91 0.69
C LEU A 29 14.62 0.12 1.24
N TYR A 30 14.65 -1.20 1.06
CA TYR A 30 15.79 -2.00 1.45
C TYR A 30 17.03 -1.68 0.60
N HIS A 31 16.87 -1.52 -0.72
CA HIS A 31 17.99 -1.14 -1.59
C HIS A 31 18.57 0.23 -1.21
N TRP A 32 17.72 1.20 -0.84
CA TRP A 32 18.15 2.56 -0.50
C TRP A 32 18.62 2.73 0.96
N ARG A 33 18.01 2.01 1.90
CA ARG A 33 18.24 2.12 3.36
C ARG A 33 18.25 0.73 4.02
N GLY A 34 19.21 -0.10 3.62
CA GLY A 34 19.34 -1.52 4.02
C GLY A 34 19.41 -1.83 5.52
N ASN A 35 19.47 -0.82 6.40
CA ASN A 35 19.56 -0.98 7.86
C ASN A 35 18.22 -0.84 8.62
N ALA A 36 17.09 -0.56 7.96
CA ALA A 36 15.81 -0.44 8.67
C ALA A 36 15.28 -1.81 9.14
N ASN A 37 14.74 -1.91 10.35
CA ASN A 37 14.15 -3.15 10.88
C ASN A 37 12.95 -3.64 10.04
N VAL A 38 12.65 -4.94 10.10
CA VAL A 38 11.52 -5.58 9.37
C VAL A 38 10.21 -4.82 9.59
N SER A 39 9.88 -4.49 10.84
CA SER A 39 8.66 -3.74 11.19
C SER A 39 8.64 -2.35 10.59
N GLN A 40 9.76 -1.63 10.63
CA GLN A 40 9.89 -0.29 10.08
C GLN A 40 9.71 -0.29 8.56
N ARG A 41 10.36 -1.22 7.85
CA ARG A 41 10.20 -1.36 6.39
C ARG A 41 8.75 -1.67 6.01
N ALA A 42 8.12 -2.62 6.71
CA ALA A 42 6.74 -2.99 6.46
C ALA A 42 5.77 -1.81 6.68
N LEU A 43 5.96 -1.07 7.78
CA LEU A 43 5.17 0.13 8.07
C LEU A 43 5.34 1.18 6.97
N PHE A 44 6.56 1.49 6.55
CA PHE A 44 6.79 2.43 5.45
C PHE A 44 6.13 1.95 4.14
N GLY A 45 6.29 0.68 3.78
CA GLY A 45 5.64 0.10 2.59
C GLY A 45 4.12 0.25 2.63
N SER A 46 3.51 -0.04 3.77
CA SER A 46 2.06 0.08 3.96
C SER A 46 1.56 1.53 3.98
N VAL A 47 2.33 2.46 4.55
CA VAL A 47 1.98 3.89 4.58
C VAL A 47 2.02 4.47 3.17
N VAL A 48 3.05 4.13 2.37
CA VAL A 48 3.14 4.58 0.97
C VAL A 48 2.00 4.01 0.13
N ALA A 49 1.62 2.75 0.37
CA ALA A 49 0.46 2.14 -0.27
C ALA A 49 -0.85 2.83 0.14
N GLY A 50 -1.06 3.11 1.43
CA GLY A 50 -2.19 3.91 1.91
C GLY A 50 -2.24 5.29 1.26
N LEU A 51 -1.10 6.00 1.15
CA LEU A 51 -1.02 7.28 0.46
C LEU A 51 -1.42 7.15 -1.00
N ALA A 52 -0.91 6.14 -1.72
CA ALA A 52 -1.28 5.88 -3.11
C ALA A 52 -2.80 5.63 -3.27
N SER A 53 -3.42 4.88 -2.36
CA SER A 53 -4.87 4.68 -2.37
C SER A 53 -5.65 5.97 -2.11
N GLY A 54 -5.20 6.79 -1.17
CA GLY A 54 -5.83 8.08 -0.89
C GLY A 54 -5.68 9.09 -2.04
N THR A 55 -4.52 9.11 -2.71
CA THR A 55 -4.24 10.07 -3.79
C THR A 55 -4.97 9.74 -5.09
N LEU A 56 -5.25 8.46 -5.37
CA LEU A 56 -6.06 8.05 -6.53
C LEU A 56 -7.44 8.72 -6.56
N LEU A 57 -7.97 9.06 -5.40
CA LEU A 57 -9.27 9.71 -5.27
C LEU A 57 -9.20 11.23 -5.25
N LEU A 58 -8.01 11.82 -5.06
CA LEU A 58 -7.85 13.28 -5.07
C LEU A 58 -8.27 13.89 -6.41
N GLY A 59 -7.97 13.23 -7.54
CA GLY A 59 -8.35 13.72 -8.88
C GLY A 59 -9.87 13.94 -9.00
N PRO A 60 -10.70 12.90 -8.81
CA PRO A 60 -12.15 13.02 -8.79
C PRO A 60 -12.68 14.05 -7.79
N PHE A 61 -12.11 14.11 -6.57
CA PHE A 61 -12.52 15.07 -5.56
C PHE A 61 -12.18 16.53 -5.91
N LEU A 62 -11.10 16.75 -6.68
CA LEU A 62 -10.69 18.08 -7.15
C LEU A 62 -11.44 18.52 -8.43
N SER A 63 -11.86 17.58 -9.28
CA SER A 63 -12.50 17.89 -10.57
C SER A 63 -14.02 18.06 -10.50
N GLU A 64 -14.73 17.32 -9.65
CA GLU A 64 -16.20 17.25 -9.69
C GLU A 64 -16.95 18.27 -8.80
N GLY A 65 -16.27 19.30 -8.27
CA GLY A 65 -16.99 20.34 -7.50
C GLY A 65 -17.68 19.81 -6.24
N LEU A 66 -17.30 18.62 -5.75
CA LEU A 66 -17.79 18.01 -4.50
C LEU A 66 -17.44 18.87 -3.26
N ILE A 67 -16.70 19.96 -3.44
CA ILE A 67 -16.40 21.02 -2.48
C ILE A 67 -17.55 22.06 -2.45
N GLY A 68 -18.81 21.63 -2.55
CA GLY A 68 -19.95 22.46 -2.18
C GLY A 68 -20.19 22.31 -0.69
N ALA A 69 -19.93 23.38 0.10
CA ALA A 69 -20.20 23.73 1.52
C ALA A 69 -20.42 22.67 2.64
N GLY A 70 -20.64 21.40 2.35
CA GLY A 70 -20.67 20.26 3.28
C GLY A 70 -19.95 19.00 2.75
N GLY A 71 -19.51 18.98 1.48
CA GLY A 71 -18.82 17.84 0.89
C GLY A 71 -17.33 17.73 1.19
N ALA A 72 -16.68 18.79 1.72
CA ALA A 72 -15.28 18.74 2.12
C ALA A 72 -15.03 17.74 3.28
N GLY A 73 -15.95 17.69 4.25
CA GLY A 73 -15.87 16.74 5.36
C GLY A 73 -16.08 15.29 4.90
N VAL A 74 -17.01 15.07 3.97
CA VAL A 74 -17.25 13.75 3.36
C VAL A 74 -16.07 13.32 2.51
N GLY A 75 -15.50 14.22 1.71
CA GLY A 75 -14.31 13.95 0.90
C GLY A 75 -13.08 13.60 1.75
N ALA A 76 -12.83 14.39 2.82
CA ALA A 76 -11.75 14.09 3.76
C ALA A 76 -11.95 12.74 4.46
N PHE A 77 -13.19 12.41 4.84
CA PHE A 77 -13.52 11.10 5.41
C PHE A 77 -13.27 9.96 4.42
N VAL A 78 -13.71 10.09 3.16
CA VAL A 78 -13.51 9.06 2.13
C VAL A 78 -12.02 8.87 1.82
N ILE A 79 -11.25 9.96 1.70
CA ILE A 79 -9.80 9.89 1.49
C ILE A 79 -9.13 9.23 2.70
N GLY A 80 -9.50 9.61 3.92
CA GLY A 80 -8.98 9.01 5.16
C GLY A 80 -9.31 7.52 5.27
N PHE A 81 -10.53 7.13 4.91
CA PHE A 81 -10.96 5.74 4.88
C PHE A 81 -10.17 4.93 3.84
N MET A 82 -9.94 5.48 2.65
CA MET A 82 -9.20 4.83 1.58
C MET A 82 -7.70 4.72 1.89
N PHE A 83 -7.14 5.74 2.55
CA PHE A 83 -5.80 5.67 3.11
C PHE A 83 -5.68 4.53 4.13
N ALA A 84 -6.60 4.46 5.10
CA ALA A 84 -6.61 3.41 6.11
C ALA A 84 -6.81 2.02 5.50
N ALA A 85 -7.73 1.88 4.54
CA ALA A 85 -7.96 0.64 3.82
C ALA A 85 -6.72 0.20 3.04
N GLY A 86 -6.09 1.10 2.30
CA GLY A 86 -4.85 0.82 1.57
C GLY A 86 -3.70 0.40 2.48
N LEU A 87 -3.59 1.03 3.65
CA LEU A 87 -2.59 0.67 4.67
C LEU A 87 -2.84 -0.74 5.23
N ILE A 88 -4.06 -1.04 5.67
CA ILE A 88 -4.40 -2.33 6.29
C ILE A 88 -4.27 -3.47 5.28
N VAL A 89 -4.80 -3.27 4.08
CA VAL A 89 -4.85 -4.31 3.03
C VAL A 89 -3.44 -4.66 2.53
N SER A 90 -2.53 -3.70 2.49
CA SER A 90 -1.18 -3.88 1.94
C SER A 90 -0.13 -4.34 2.97
N LEU A 91 -0.46 -4.25 4.26
CA LEU A 91 0.42 -4.62 5.36
C LEU A 91 0.97 -6.06 5.25
N PRO A 92 0.16 -7.09 4.91
CA PRO A 92 0.64 -8.47 4.77
C PRO A 92 1.75 -8.61 3.71
N GLY A 93 1.56 -8.03 2.52
CA GLY A 93 2.55 -8.05 1.44
C GLY A 93 3.84 -7.34 1.81
N ALA A 94 3.73 -6.17 2.44
CA ALA A 94 4.88 -5.42 2.95
C ALA A 94 5.66 -6.21 4.01
N PHE A 95 4.96 -6.90 4.91
CA PHE A 95 5.56 -7.69 5.98
C PHE A 95 6.25 -8.95 5.45
N LEU A 96 5.59 -9.70 4.56
CA LEU A 96 6.16 -10.88 3.92
C LEU A 96 7.46 -10.54 3.17
N MET A 97 7.46 -9.45 2.41
CA MET A 97 8.67 -9.02 1.70
C MET A 97 9.76 -8.55 2.68
N SER A 98 9.39 -7.79 3.71
CA SER A 98 10.35 -7.32 4.73
C SER A 98 11.02 -8.47 5.49
N ARG A 99 10.27 -9.55 5.75
CA ARG A 99 10.79 -10.79 6.34
C ARG A 99 11.67 -11.56 5.38
N LYS A 100 11.23 -11.76 4.12
CA LYS A 100 12.06 -12.44 3.10
C LYS A 100 13.44 -11.79 2.97
N ILE A 101 13.48 -10.46 2.95
CA ILE A 101 14.73 -9.68 2.91
C ILE A 101 15.58 -9.89 4.18
N GLY A 102 14.96 -10.00 5.35
CA GLY A 102 15.67 -10.23 6.62
C GLY A 102 16.15 -11.67 6.81
N ASP A 103 15.40 -12.65 6.27
CA ASP A 103 15.69 -14.08 6.35
C ASP A 103 16.67 -14.54 5.27
N THR A 104 16.74 -13.85 4.12
CA THR A 104 17.88 -13.98 3.22
C THR A 104 19.10 -13.43 3.94
N ARG A 105 19.84 -14.31 4.62
CA ARG A 105 21.28 -14.11 4.87
C ARG A 105 21.83 -13.49 3.59
N ARG A 106 22.44 -12.29 3.68
CA ARG A 106 23.11 -11.65 2.55
C ARG A 106 23.79 -12.76 1.75
N VAL A 107 23.40 -12.96 0.50
CA VAL A 107 24.20 -13.80 -0.40
C VAL A 107 25.56 -13.13 -0.37
N ASP A 108 26.52 -13.83 0.25
CA ASP A 108 27.85 -13.31 0.46
C ASP A 108 28.48 -13.18 -0.92
N THR A 109 28.56 -11.96 -1.45
CA THR A 109 29.08 -11.72 -2.80
C THR A 109 30.55 -12.12 -2.90
N SER A 110 31.25 -12.36 -1.79
CA SER A 110 32.59 -12.94 -1.76
C SER A 110 32.66 -14.41 -2.23
N THR A 111 31.52 -15.07 -2.46
CA THR A 111 31.49 -16.40 -3.11
C THR A 111 31.50 -16.34 -4.64
N PHE A 112 31.39 -15.14 -5.23
CA PHE A 112 31.46 -14.91 -6.67
C PHE A 112 32.72 -14.16 -7.11
N ASP A 113 33.63 -13.86 -6.18
CA ASP A 113 34.99 -13.35 -6.43
C ASP A 113 36.01 -14.50 -6.27
#